data_AF-A0A951L1Q3-F1
#
_entry.id   AF-A0A951L1Q3-F1
#
_cell.length_a   1.000
_cell.length_b   1.000
_cell.length_c   1.000
_cell.angle_alpha   90.00
_cell.angle_beta   90.00
_cell.angle_gamma   90.00
#
_symmetry.space_group_name_H-M   'P 1'
#
loop_
_entity.id
_entity.type
_entity.pdbx_description
1 polymer ?
#
loop_
_entity_poly.entity_id
_entity_poly.type
_entity_poly.pdbx_seq_one_letter_code
_entity_poly.pdbx_strand_id
1 'polypeptide(L)'
;MDTGIAEYRHSPAVTIRWATSADAGALELLAELDEAGIPEAPILVAFVDDELWVAMSLSTGAITSDPFRRTAEVAALVVERGRQLTVGARPRYAWVPRRRRSSAARRFGARVQPRF
;
A
#
# COMPACT_ATOMS: atom_id res chain seq x y z
N MET A 1 -17.99 -43.65 4.39
CA MET A 1 -19.19 -42.82 4.19
C MET A 1 -18.70 -41.39 4.17
N ASP A 2 -18.37 -40.94 2.96
CA ASP A 2 -17.89 -39.60 2.67
C ASP A 2 -19.11 -38.68 2.65
N THR A 3 -19.30 -37.93 3.73
CA THR A 3 -20.48 -37.06 3.86
C THR A 3 -20.12 -35.74 3.22
N GLY A 4 -20.66 -35.53 2.01
CA GLY A 4 -20.60 -34.26 1.31
C GLY A 4 -21.14 -33.13 2.17
N ILE A 5 -20.23 -32.43 2.85
CA ILE A 5 -20.43 -31.01 3.06
C ILE A 5 -20.43 -30.40 1.66
N ALA A 6 -21.47 -29.65 1.35
CA ALA A 6 -21.53 -28.88 0.12
C ALA A 6 -20.18 -28.17 -0.08
N GLU A 7 -19.69 -28.18 -1.31
CA GLU A 7 -18.55 -27.40 -1.78
C GLU A 7 -18.81 -25.93 -1.42
N TYR A 8 -18.44 -25.53 -0.19
CA TYR A 8 -18.48 -24.14 0.25
C TYR A 8 -17.49 -23.47 -0.68
N ARG A 9 -17.99 -22.73 -1.68
CA ARG A 9 -17.14 -21.88 -2.50
C ARG A 9 -16.47 -20.91 -1.53
N HIS A 10 -15.25 -21.24 -1.13
CA HIS A 10 -14.51 -20.47 -0.15
C HIS A 10 -14.11 -19.17 -0.83
N SER A 11 -14.55 -18.04 -0.29
CA SER A 11 -14.07 -16.73 -0.73
C SER A 11 -12.58 -16.63 -0.40
N PRO A 12 -11.76 -16.02 -1.27
CA PRO A 12 -10.34 -15.84 -0.97
C PRO A 12 -10.15 -15.06 0.33
N ALA A 13 -9.16 -15.44 1.12
CA ALA A 13 -8.95 -14.84 2.44
C ALA A 13 -8.29 -13.47 2.29
N VAL A 14 -8.75 -12.47 3.05
CA VAL A 14 -8.13 -11.13 3.06
C VAL A 14 -7.41 -10.90 4.38
N THR A 15 -6.10 -10.70 4.33
CA THR A 15 -5.28 -10.38 5.50
C THR A 15 -4.84 -8.93 5.45
N ILE A 16 -5.24 -8.14 6.46
CA ILE A 16 -4.83 -6.73 6.59
C ILE A 16 -3.90 -6.59 7.78
N ARG A 17 -2.67 -6.13 7.53
CA ARG A 17 -1.63 -5.99 8.56
C ARG A 17 -0.71 -4.80 8.28
N TRP A 18 0.11 -4.45 9.26
CA TRP A 18 1.22 -3.53 9.04
C TRP A 18 2.23 -4.13 8.05
N ALA A 19 2.78 -3.27 7.20
CA ALA A 19 3.94 -3.61 6.40
C ALA A 19 5.16 -3.84 7.29
N THR A 20 5.99 -4.78 6.87
CA THR A 20 7.29 -5.10 7.46
C THR A 20 8.38 -4.89 6.42
N SER A 21 9.65 -4.94 6.83
CA SER A 21 10.77 -4.86 5.88
C SER A 21 10.79 -6.02 4.87
N ALA A 22 10.14 -7.15 5.19
CA ALA A 22 10.05 -8.30 4.27
C ALA A 22 9.13 -8.02 3.07
N ASP A 23 8.24 -7.02 3.16
CA ASP A 23 7.26 -6.69 2.12
C ASP A 23 7.83 -5.75 1.04
N ALA A 24 9.08 -5.29 1.17
CA ALA A 24 9.67 -4.25 0.31
C ALA A 24 9.58 -4.58 -1.19
N GLY A 25 9.97 -5.80 -1.59
CA GLY A 25 9.91 -6.20 -3.00
C GLY A 25 8.48 -6.31 -3.55
N ALA A 26 7.52 -6.73 -2.72
CA ALA A 26 6.12 -6.78 -3.12
C ALA A 26 5.53 -5.36 -3.26
N LEU A 27 5.93 -4.42 -2.40
CA LEU A 27 5.53 -3.02 -2.48
C LEU A 27 6.12 -2.32 -3.71
N GLU A 28 7.37 -2.61 -4.06
CA GLU A 28 8.01 -2.13 -5.31
C GLU A 28 7.23 -2.61 -6.53
N LEU A 29 6.94 -3.91 -6.63
CA LEU A 29 6.13 -4.47 -7.71
C LEU A 29 4.74 -3.82 -7.79
N LEU A 30 4.06 -3.68 -6.65
CA LEU A 30 2.73 -3.07 -6.62
C LEU A 30 2.76 -1.61 -7.11
N ALA A 31 3.77 -0.85 -6.69
CA ALA A 31 3.97 0.53 -7.11
C ALA A 31 4.26 0.65 -8.61
N GLU A 32 5.09 -0.26 -9.15
CA GLU A 32 5.32 -0.37 -10.60
C GLU A 32 4.02 -0.67 -11.36
N LEU A 33 3.21 -1.61 -10.87
CA LEU A 33 1.93 -1.97 -11.51
C LEU A 33 0.95 -0.80 -11.54
N ASP A 34 0.85 -0.03 -10.46
CA ASP A 34 -0.07 1.11 -10.31
C ASP A 34 0.49 2.42 -10.91
N GLU A 35 1.67 2.38 -11.52
CA GLU A 35 2.43 3.56 -11.99
C GLU A 35 2.54 4.67 -10.92
N ALA A 36 2.60 4.26 -9.65
CA ALA A 36 2.61 5.12 -8.48
C ALA A 36 3.89 4.91 -7.66
N GLY A 37 4.15 5.79 -6.70
CA GLY A 37 5.22 5.59 -5.72
C GLY A 37 4.77 4.70 -4.57
N ILE A 38 5.73 4.07 -3.86
CA ILE A 38 5.44 3.38 -2.60
C ILE A 38 4.87 4.40 -1.59
N PRO A 39 3.72 4.12 -0.93
CA PRO A 39 3.14 5.03 0.04
C PRO A 39 4.09 5.31 1.23
N GLU A 40 3.95 6.49 1.84
CA GLU A 40 4.75 6.83 3.02
C GLU A 40 4.39 5.97 4.23
N ALA A 41 5.40 5.56 5.00
CA ALA A 41 5.19 4.85 6.25
C ALA A 41 4.45 5.71 7.31
N PRO A 42 3.69 5.08 8.23
CA PRO A 42 3.51 3.63 8.38
C PRO A 42 2.43 3.08 7.43
N ILE A 43 2.70 1.93 6.82
CA ILE A 43 1.90 1.36 5.72
C ILE A 43 1.04 0.21 6.27
N LEU A 44 -0.26 0.21 5.94
CA LEU A 44 -1.09 -1.00 5.98
C LEU A 44 -1.07 -1.68 4.62
N VAL A 45 -0.95 -2.99 4.64
CA VAL A 45 -0.99 -3.84 3.45
C VAL A 45 -2.15 -4.82 3.56
N ALA A 46 -2.82 -5.06 2.43
CA ALA A 46 -3.80 -6.12 2.29
C ALA A 46 -3.32 -7.17 1.29
N PHE A 47 -3.25 -8.39 1.80
CA PHE A 47 -3.03 -9.58 1.01
C PHE A 47 -4.36 -10.26 0.76
N VAL A 48 -4.56 -10.72 -0.48
CA VAL A 48 -5.62 -11.67 -0.82
C VAL A 48 -4.94 -12.99 -1.08
N ASP A 49 -5.26 -13.98 -0.26
CA ASP A 49 -4.43 -15.16 -0.02
C ASP A 49 -2.99 -14.72 0.30
N ASP A 50 -2.00 -15.07 -0.53
CA ASP A 50 -0.58 -14.73 -0.33
C ASP A 50 -0.08 -13.57 -1.22
N GLU A 51 -0.98 -12.91 -1.95
CA GLU A 51 -0.62 -11.87 -2.91
C GLU A 51 -0.97 -10.47 -2.41
N LEU A 52 -0.02 -9.54 -2.49
CA LEU A 52 -0.23 -8.15 -2.09
C LEU A 52 -1.08 -7.42 -3.13
N TRP A 53 -2.26 -6.94 -2.73
CA TRP A 53 -3.19 -6.26 -3.65
C TRP A 53 -3.32 -4.77 -3.37
N VAL A 54 -3.18 -4.34 -2.12
CA VAL A 54 -3.36 -2.93 -1.72
C VAL A 54 -2.35 -2.56 -0.64
N ALA A 55 -1.78 -1.37 -0.78
CA ALA A 55 -0.99 -0.70 0.26
C ALA A 55 -1.56 0.69 0.53
N MET A 56 -1.63 1.09 1.80
CA MET A 56 -2.10 2.41 2.20
C MET A 56 -1.20 3.03 3.25
N SER A 57 -0.81 4.27 3.02
CA SER A 57 -0.17 5.09 4.05
C SER A 57 -1.18 5.49 5.12
N LEU A 58 -0.92 5.18 6.39
CA LEU A 58 -1.76 5.69 7.48
C LEU A 58 -1.49 7.16 7.83
N SER A 59 -0.35 7.72 7.41
CA SER A 59 -0.03 9.13 7.66
C SER A 59 -0.70 10.06 6.66
N THR A 60 -0.75 9.68 5.39
CA THR A 60 -1.28 10.53 4.31
C THR A 60 -2.62 10.06 3.75
N GLY A 61 -2.97 8.79 3.95
CA GLY A 61 -4.12 8.16 3.29
C GLY A 61 -3.88 7.81 1.82
N ALA A 62 -2.67 8.00 1.29
CA ALA A 62 -2.32 7.59 -0.06
C ALA A 62 -2.46 6.08 -0.22
N ILE A 63 -3.09 5.64 -1.31
CA ILE A 63 -3.35 4.24 -1.63
C ILE A 63 -2.62 3.89 -2.92
N THR A 64 -1.99 2.72 -2.93
CA THR A 64 -1.47 2.05 -4.12
C THR A 64 -2.18 0.70 -4.23
N SER A 65 -2.68 0.35 -5.41
CA SER A 65 -3.45 -0.88 -5.60
C SER A 65 -3.12 -1.56 -6.92
N ASP A 66 -3.29 -2.88 -6.98
CA ASP A 66 -3.11 -3.61 -8.23
C ASP A 66 -4.24 -3.23 -9.21
N PRO A 67 -3.94 -2.58 -10.36
CA PRO A 67 -4.94 -2.11 -11.30
C PRO A 67 -5.50 -3.23 -12.20
N PHE A 68 -4.85 -4.40 -12.23
CA PHE A 68 -5.26 -5.56 -13.01
C PHE A 68 -6.22 -6.46 -12.25
N ARG A 69 -6.59 -6.06 -11.02
CA ARG A 69 -7.47 -6.80 -10.11
C ARG A 69 -8.62 -5.91 -9.65
N ARG A 70 -9.72 -6.55 -9.22
CA ARG A 70 -10.88 -5.83 -8.64
C ARG A 70 -10.61 -5.48 -7.18
N THR A 71 -9.75 -4.50 -6.96
CA THR A 71 -9.23 -4.14 -5.62
C THR A 71 -10.11 -3.17 -4.85
N ALA A 72 -11.17 -2.61 -5.44
CA ALA A 72 -12.00 -1.57 -4.81
C ALA A 72 -12.56 -1.98 -3.44
N GLU A 73 -13.07 -3.21 -3.31
CA GLU A 73 -13.61 -3.73 -2.04
C GLU A 73 -12.50 -3.94 -1.00
N VAL A 74 -11.34 -4.47 -1.42
CA VAL A 74 -10.17 -4.67 -0.55
C VAL A 74 -9.63 -3.32 -0.06
N ALA A 75 -9.53 -2.33 -0.95
CA ALA A 75 -9.10 -0.98 -0.60
C ALA A 75 -10.06 -0.34 0.41
N ALA A 76 -11.37 -0.52 0.25
CA ALA A 76 -12.35 -0.05 1.23
C ALA A 76 -12.15 -0.67 2.62
N LEU A 77 -11.84 -1.98 2.68
CA LEU A 77 -11.50 -2.65 3.94
C LEU A 77 -10.21 -2.08 4.58
N VAL A 78 -9.17 -1.79 3.78
CA VAL A 78 -7.92 -1.18 4.26
C VAL A 78 -8.17 0.22 4.81
N VAL A 79 -8.96 1.03 4.11
CA VAL A 79 -9.35 2.37 4.56
C VAL A 79 -10.07 2.29 5.91
N GLU A 80 -11.07 1.42 6.02
CA GLU A 80 -11.82 1.25 7.27
C GLU A 80 -10.92 0.77 8.41
N ARG A 81 -10.02 -0.19 8.13
CA ARG A 81 -9.04 -0.64 9.12
C ARG A 81 -8.11 0.50 9.56
N GLY A 82 -7.66 1.34 8.63
CA GLY A 82 -6.85 2.52 8.95
C GLY A 82 -7.60 3.52 9.84
N ARG A 83 -8.90 3.74 9.59
CA ARG A 83 -9.76 4.56 10.46
C ARG A 83 -9.85 3.99 11.88
N GLN A 84 -10.07 2.69 12.01
CA GLN A 84 -10.12 2.03 13.33
C GLN A 84 -8.83 2.19 14.12
N LEU A 85 -7.67 2.07 13.45
CA LEU A 85 -6.36 2.22 14.08
C LEU A 85 -6.03 3.67 14.46
N THR A 86 -6.53 4.66 13.71
CA THR A 86 -6.30 6.09 13.98
C THR A 86 -7.26 6.66 15.02
N VAL A 87 -8.52 6.20 15.06
CA VAL A 87 -9.53 6.66 16.04
C VAL A 87 -9.20 6.24 17.49
N GLY A 88 -8.53 5.11 17.69
CA GLY A 88 -8.04 4.66 19.00
C GLY A 88 -6.71 5.28 19.44
N ALA A 89 -5.95 5.85 18.49
CA ALA A 89 -4.64 6.44 18.72
C ALA A 89 -4.75 7.91 19.16
N ARG A 90 -5.32 8.18 20.34
CA ARG A 90 -5.00 9.43 21.06
C ARG A 90 -3.48 9.46 21.24
N PRO A 91 -2.80 10.58 20.90
CA PRO A 91 -1.37 10.58 20.61
C PRO A 91 -0.59 10.37 21.91
N ARG A 92 -0.21 9.13 22.21
CA ARG A 92 0.57 8.84 23.42
C ARG A 92 2.07 8.93 23.24
N TYR A 93 2.59 8.98 22.01
CA TYR A 93 3.95 9.43 21.74
C TYR A 93 3.98 10.04 20.35
N ALA A 94 4.12 11.35 20.27
CA ALA A 94 4.49 12.05 19.06
C ALA A 94 5.87 11.54 18.62
N TRP A 95 5.89 10.60 17.67
CA TRP A 95 7.12 10.25 16.97
C TRP A 95 7.48 11.46 16.11
N VAL A 96 8.45 12.24 16.58
CA VAL A 96 9.06 13.31 15.81
C VAL A 96 9.99 12.65 14.79
N PRO A 97 9.70 12.66 13.48
CA PRO A 97 10.68 12.20 12.51
C PRO A 97 11.89 13.13 12.58
N ARG A 98 13.04 12.56 12.95
CA ARG A 98 14.33 13.24 12.82
C ARG A 98 14.52 13.48 11.32
N ARG A 99 14.48 14.75 10.92
CA ARG A 99 14.83 15.21 9.57
C ARG A 99 16.17 14.59 9.17
N ARG A 100 16.14 13.56 8.31
CA ARG A 100 17.32 13.19 7.53
C ARG A 100 17.35 14.10 6.31
N ARG A 101 18.24 15.07 6.44
CA ARG A 101 18.70 15.94 5.38
C ARG A 101 19.56 15.09 4.44
N SER A 102 19.10 14.92 3.21
CA SER A 102 19.89 14.46 2.06
C SER A 102 19.16 15.00 0.83
N SER A 103 19.47 16.19 0.32
CA SER A 103 20.63 16.59 -0.49
C SER A 103 20.86 15.71 -1.73
N ALA A 104 20.69 16.36 -2.89
CA ALA A 104 21.00 15.95 -4.27
C ALA A 104 19.97 14.99 -4.92
N ALA A 105 19.54 15.18 -6.18
CA ALA A 105 20.18 15.90 -7.27
C ALA A 105 19.17 16.67 -8.13
N ARG A 106 19.61 17.86 -8.54
CA ARG A 106 19.04 18.63 -9.65
C ARG A 106 19.42 17.97 -10.98
N ARG A 107 18.66 18.34 -12.00
CA ARG A 107 18.97 18.42 -13.45
C ARG A 107 18.48 17.24 -14.29
N PHE A 108 17.39 17.50 -15.00
CA PHE A 108 17.38 17.30 -16.44
C PHE A 108 17.24 18.66 -17.12
N GLY A 109 18.33 19.10 -17.74
CA GLY A 109 18.30 20.12 -18.77
C GLY A 109 18.97 19.50 -19.99
N ALA A 110 18.27 19.49 -21.12
CA ALA A 110 18.89 19.47 -22.44
C ALA A 110 17.93 20.12 -23.44
N ARG A 111 18.36 21.31 -23.85
CA ARG A 111 17.82 22.24 -24.84
C ARG A 111 18.36 21.83 -26.21
N VAL A 112 17.56 21.85 -27.28
CA VAL A 112 18.03 22.23 -28.65
C VAL A 112 16.84 22.80 -29.46
N GLN A 113 17.00 24.01 -30.02
CA GLN A 113 16.13 24.66 -31.01
C GLN A 113 16.50 24.21 -32.46
N PRO A 114 15.77 24.60 -33.52
CA PRO A 114 16.02 25.89 -34.21
C PRO A 114 14.71 26.60 -34.67
N ARG A 115 14.60 27.94 -34.60
CA ARG A 115 14.96 28.98 -35.59
C ARG A 115 14.34 28.78 -36.99
N PHE A 116 13.36 29.63 -37.34
CA PHE A 116 13.51 30.75 -38.29
C PHE A 116 12.51 31.85 -37.91
#